data_AF-A0A954FXI0-F1
#
_entry.id   AF-A0A954FXI0-F1
#
_cell.length_a   1.000
_cell.length_b   1.000
_cell.length_c   1.000
_cell.angle_alpha   90.00
_cell.angle_beta   90.00
_cell.angle_gamma   90.00
#
_symmetry.space_group_name_H-M   'P 1'
#
loop_
_entity.id
_entity.type
_entity.pdbx_description
1 polymer ?
#
loop_
_entity_poly.entity_id
_entity_poly.type
_entity_poly.pdbx_seq_one_letter_code
_entity_poly.pdbx_strand_id
1 'polypeptide(L)' 'YQLAAQKMAPGDFVCMAAYGDQGPGYIGTTIAYAEGGYETSRVSRTAPEVETVLMQTLKELVTHND' A
#
# COMPACT_ATOMS: atom_id res chain seq x y z
N TYR A 1 -3.77 1.39 -2.18
CA TYR A 1 -2.60 2.27 -1.93
C TYR A 1 -2.38 3.32 -3.02
N GLN A 2 -2.14 2.96 -4.30
CA GLN A 2 -1.92 3.94 -5.39
C GLN A 2 -2.92 5.12 -5.42
N LEU A 3 -4.23 4.82 -5.40
CA LEU A 3 -5.27 5.85 -5.44
C LEU A 3 -5.26 6.76 -4.20
N ALA A 4 -4.86 6.23 -3.04
CA ALA A 4 -4.71 7.04 -1.83
C ALA A 4 -3.52 7.99 -1.96
N ALA A 5 -2.38 7.52 -2.46
CA ALA A 5 -1.21 8.34 -2.71
C ALA A 5 -1.50 9.48 -3.70
N GLN A 6 -2.18 9.20 -4.81
CA GLN A 6 -2.58 10.23 -5.78
C GLN A 6 -3.53 11.28 -5.17
N LYS A 7 -4.43 10.88 -4.25
CA LYS A 7 -5.30 11.82 -3.53
C LYS A 7 -4.54 12.71 -2.54
N MET A 8 -3.43 12.22 -1.99
CA MET A 8 -2.58 12.97 -1.07
C MET A 8 -1.74 14.04 -1.79
N ALA A 9 -1.37 13.80 -3.06
CA ALA A 9 -0.62 14.74 -3.91
C ALA A 9 -1.42 15.11 -5.18
N PRO A 10 -2.51 15.91 -5.06
CA PRO A 10 -3.41 16.19 -6.18
C PRO A 10 -2.80 17.06 -7.28
N GLY A 11 -1.68 17.76 -7.00
CA GLY A 11 -0.96 18.58 -7.97
C GLY A 11 0.06 17.80 -8.80
N ASP A 12 0.38 16.57 -8.40
CA ASP A 12 1.42 15.75 -9.03
C ASP A 12 0.82 14.55 -9.77
N PHE A 13 1.58 13.98 -10.71
CA PHE A 13 1.24 12.70 -11.33
C PHE A 13 1.94 11.56 -10.58
N VAL A 14 1.18 10.77 -9.82
CA VAL A 14 1.73 9.72 -8.95
C VAL A 14 1.74 8.37 -9.66
N CYS A 15 2.94 7.82 -9.84
CA CYS A 15 3.15 6.46 -10.36
C CYS A 15 3.37 5.46 -9.22
N MET A 16 2.77 4.27 -9.31
CA MET A 16 3.08 3.15 -8.40
C MET A 16 3.95 2.12 -9.11
N ALA A 17 5.20 1.99 -8.65
CA ALA A 17 6.06 0.88 -9.03
C ALA A 17 5.69 -0.35 -8.18
N ALA A 18 5.11 -1.37 -8.81
CA ALA A 18 4.79 -2.65 -8.19
C ALA A 18 5.77 -3.75 -8.65
N TYR A 19 5.70 -4.92 -8.01
CA TYR A 19 6.48 -6.10 -8.38
C TYR A 19 8.01 -5.91 -8.30
N GLY A 20 8.50 -5.24 -7.25
CA GLY A 20 9.93 -5.05 -6.99
C GLY A 20 10.68 -6.36 -6.73
N ASP A 21 11.26 -6.53 -5.56
CA ASP A 21 12.11 -7.70 -5.21
C ASP A 21 11.33 -9.02 -5.00
N GLN A 22 10.29 -9.26 -5.82
CA GLN A 22 9.46 -10.47 -5.82
C GLN A 22 8.72 -10.74 -4.49
N GLY A 23 8.69 -9.77 -3.59
CA GLY A 23 7.97 -9.80 -2.32
C GLY A 23 7.36 -8.43 -1.97
N PRO A 24 6.51 -8.37 -0.94
CA PRO A 24 6.09 -9.49 -0.07
C PRO A 24 5.04 -10.43 -0.71
N GLY A 25 4.42 -10.04 -1.82
CA GLY A 25 3.28 -10.74 -2.42
C GLY A 25 2.12 -9.77 -2.57
N TYR A 26 0.93 -10.19 -2.16
CA TYR A 26 -0.23 -9.31 -2.10
C TYR A 26 -0.21 -8.46 -0.83
N ILE A 27 -0.67 -7.21 -0.91
CA ILE A 27 -0.78 -6.31 0.23
C ILE A 27 -2.22 -5.81 0.28
N GLY A 28 -3.00 -6.36 1.22
CA GLY A 28 -4.39 -5.95 1.45
C GLY A 28 -4.51 -4.68 2.30
N THR A 29 -5.72 -4.13 2.37
CA THR A 29 -6.13 -3.24 3.46
C THR A 29 -6.38 -4.05 4.72
N THR A 30 -6.45 -3.42 5.88
CA THR A 30 -6.72 -4.07 7.18
C THR A 30 -8.00 -4.91 7.12
N ILE A 31 -9.08 -4.33 6.57
CA ILE A 31 -10.38 -5.00 6.47
C ILE A 31 -10.35 -6.22 5.53
N ALA A 32 -9.53 -6.18 4.47
CA ALA A 32 -9.45 -7.28 3.50
C ALA A 32 -8.93 -8.59 4.11
N TYR A 33 -8.15 -8.53 5.19
CA TYR A 33 -7.72 -9.74 5.89
C TYR A 33 -8.84 -10.40 6.70
N ALA A 34 -9.79 -9.62 7.21
CA ALA A 34 -10.98 -10.15 7.88
C ALA A 34 -12.00 -10.71 6.86
N GLU A 35 -12.10 -10.07 5.69
CA GLU A 35 -12.93 -10.53 4.57
C GLU A 35 -12.37 -11.81 3.91
N GLY A 36 -11.05 -12.02 4.02
CA GLY A 36 -10.36 -13.19 3.49
C GLY A 36 -10.18 -13.15 1.97
N GLY A 37 -9.84 -14.29 1.38
CA GLY A 37 -9.52 -14.43 -0.04
C GLY A 37 -8.12 -15.00 -0.29
N TYR A 38 -7.79 -15.24 -1.56
CA TYR A 38 -6.45 -15.74 -1.90
C TYR A 38 -5.39 -14.71 -1.56
N GLU A 39 -5.64 -13.45 -1.89
CA GLU A 39 -4.76 -12.31 -1.77
C GLU A 39 -4.38 -11.99 -0.33
N THR A 40 -5.27 -12.22 0.64
CA THR A 40 -5.01 -12.00 2.08
C THR A 40 -4.73 -13.29 2.86
N SER A 41 -4.49 -14.40 2.15
CA SER A 41 -4.01 -15.65 2.72
C SER A 41 -2.49 -15.63 2.97
N ARG A 42 -1.89 -16.80 3.22
CA ARG A 42 -0.43 -16.98 3.40
C ARG A 42 0.44 -16.37 2.30
N VAL A 43 -0.10 -16.12 1.10
CA VAL A 43 0.63 -15.55 -0.03
C VAL A 43 0.85 -14.04 0.08
N SER A 44 0.15 -13.36 0.99
CA SER A 44 0.35 -11.94 1.26
C SER A 44 1.71 -11.66 1.91
N ARG A 45 2.09 -12.53 2.87
CA ARG A 45 3.28 -12.39 3.71
C ARG A 45 3.38 -11.06 4.49
N THR A 46 2.27 -10.31 4.57
CA THR A 46 2.11 -9.15 5.44
C THR A 46 0.94 -9.35 6.39
N ALA A 47 0.94 -8.62 7.50
CA ALA A 47 -0.15 -8.61 8.47
C ALA A 47 -1.08 -7.40 8.21
N PRO A 48 -2.34 -7.40 8.73
CA PRO A 48 -3.29 -6.31 8.54
C PRO A 48 -2.72 -4.93 8.92
N GLU A 49 -1.87 -4.87 9.94
CA GLU A 49 -1.25 -3.66 10.48
C GLU A 49 -0.34 -2.93 9.47
N VAL A 50 0.06 -3.61 8.38
CA VAL A 50 0.89 -3.02 7.31
C VAL A 50 0.21 -1.82 6.65
N GLU A 51 -1.13 -1.78 6.63
CA GLU A 51 -1.86 -0.65 6.04
C GLU A 51 -1.51 0.67 6.72
N THR A 52 -1.45 0.69 8.07
CA THR A 52 -1.13 1.92 8.81
C THR A 52 0.28 2.40 8.48
N VAL A 53 1.25 1.48 8.46
CA VAL A 53 2.64 1.77 8.12
C VAL A 53 2.73 2.35 6.71
N LEU A 54 2.15 1.68 5.72
CA LEU A 54 2.19 2.12 4.32
C LEU A 54 1.48 3.46 4.11
N MET A 55 0.32 3.67 4.74
CA MET A 55 -0.43 4.92 4.60
C MET A 55 0.32 6.10 5.20
N GLN A 56 1.02 5.91 6.32
CA GLN A 56 1.90 6.93 6.89
C GLN A 56 3.10 7.21 5.98
N THR A 57 3.83 6.18 5.56
CA THR A 57 4.99 6.35 4.68
C THR A 57 4.61 6.97 3.34
N LEU A 58 3.47 6.57 2.74
CA LEU A 58 2.99 7.17 1.49
C LEU A 58 2.72 8.66 1.66
N LYS A 59 2.06 9.06 2.76
CA LYS A 59 1.82 10.47 3.06
C LYS A 59 3.14 11.22 3.18
N GLU A 60 4.07 10.73 4.00
CA GLU A 60 5.39 11.35 4.16
C GLU A 60 6.11 11.49 2.81
N LEU A 61 6.14 10.43 2.00
CA LEU A 61 6.81 10.38 0.70
C LEU A 61 6.22 11.35 -0.32
N VAL A 62 4.89 11.45 -0.44
CA VAL A 62 4.26 12.26 -1.50
C VAL A 62 3.95 13.70 -1.06
N THR A 63 4.10 14.04 0.22
CA THR A 63 3.92 15.41 0.71
C THR A 63 5.24 16.10 1.08
N HIS A 64 6.35 15.37 1.23
CA HIS A 64 7.68 15.98 1.35
C HIS A 64 8.29 16.14 -0.04
N ASN A 65 8.01 17.28 -0.66
CA ASN A 65 8.80 17.80 -1.77
C ASN A 65 9.74 18.86 -1.20
N ASP A 66 11.06 18.66 -1.33
CA ASP A 66 12.08 19.69 -1.10
C ASP A 66 11.90 20.87 -2.08
#